data_AF-A0A2G6KTK8-F1
#
_entry.id   AF-A0A2G6KTK8-F1
#
_cell.length_a   1.000
_cell.length_b   1.000
_cell.length_c   1.000
_cell.angle_alpha   90.00
_cell.angle_beta   90.00
_cell.angle_gamma   90.00
#
_symmetry.space_group_name_H-M   'P 1'
#
loop_
_entity.id
_entity.type
_entity.pdbx_description
1 polymer ?
#
loop_
_entity_poly.entity_id
_entity_poly.type
_entity_poly.pdbx_seq_one_letter_code
_entity_poly.pdbx_strand_id
1 'polypeptide(L)'
;MLKKNSSDNFRSDWWLKTATALLLGFPLAVGLSGIFAWLAPGAITHTTKTQVVMWLITPLWLIPLALVYFFRSGLRALIPYALATGLTFAALYFIKTAG
;
A
#
# COMPACT_ATOMS: atom_id res chain seq x y z
N MET A 1 38.13 33.73 -6.62
CA MET A 1 37.85 32.53 -5.79
C MET A 1 36.34 32.41 -5.68
N LEU A 2 35.71 31.61 -6.56
CA LEU A 2 34.24 31.51 -6.66
C LEU A 2 33.71 30.79 -5.42
N LYS A 3 32.82 31.47 -4.68
CA LYS A 3 32.12 30.94 -3.51
C LYS A 3 31.27 29.76 -3.97
N LYS A 4 31.66 28.54 -3.59
CA LYS A 4 30.86 27.33 -3.77
C LYS A 4 29.55 27.58 -3.05
N ASN A 5 28.49 27.89 -3.79
CA ASN A 5 27.15 27.88 -3.24
C ASN A 5 26.93 26.45 -2.78
N SER A 6 26.91 26.26 -1.47
CA SER A 6 26.29 25.10 -0.86
C SER A 6 24.84 25.13 -1.31
N SER A 7 24.57 24.51 -2.47
CA SER A 7 23.26 23.96 -2.75
C SER A 7 23.07 22.92 -1.65
N ASP A 8 22.60 23.38 -0.49
CA ASP A 8 22.10 22.52 0.56
C ASP A 8 21.11 21.62 -0.14
N ASN A 9 21.56 20.40 -0.39
CA ASN A 9 20.82 19.36 -1.05
C ASN A 9 19.68 19.02 -0.11
N PHE A 10 18.62 19.82 -0.13
CA PHE A 10 17.33 19.51 0.43
C PHE A 10 16.79 18.39 -0.46
N ARG A 11 17.35 17.18 -0.29
CA ARG A 11 16.98 16.00 -1.06
C ARG A 11 15.50 15.82 -0.81
N SER A 12 14.73 16.10 -1.85
CA SER A 12 13.28 15.98 -1.87
C SER A 12 12.91 14.50 -1.80
N ASP A 13 13.04 13.90 -0.62
CA ASP A 13 12.65 12.51 -0.35
C ASP A 13 11.13 12.30 -0.49
N TRP A 14 10.35 13.38 -0.65
CA TRP A 14 8.90 13.32 -0.83
C TRP A 14 8.50 12.54 -2.09
N TRP A 15 9.22 12.70 -3.21
CA TRP A 15 8.96 11.90 -4.42
C TRP A 15 9.12 10.41 -4.16
N LEU A 16 10.17 10.03 -3.43
CA LEU A 16 10.43 8.63 -3.09
C LEU A 16 9.36 8.07 -2.15
N LYS A 17 8.89 8.87 -1.18
CA LYS A 17 7.79 8.53 -0.28
C LYS A 17 6.50 8.28 -1.07
N THR A 18 6.10 9.23 -1.91
CA THR A 18 4.88 9.12 -2.70
C THR A 18 4.96 7.93 -3.66
N ALA A 19 6.09 7.73 -4.37
CA ALA A 19 6.27 6.58 -5.25
C ALA A 19 6.21 5.25 -4.50
N THR A 20 6.83 5.16 -3.31
CA THR A 20 6.80 3.96 -2.48
C THR A 20 5.37 3.63 -2.05
N ALA A 21 4.62 4.61 -1.54
CA ALA A 21 3.24 4.41 -1.13
C ALA A 21 2.29 4.16 -2.29
N LEU A 22 2.54 4.74 -3.47
CA LEU A 22 1.76 4.50 -4.67
C LEU A 22 1.96 3.07 -5.16
N LEU A 23 3.22 2.66 -5.35
CA LEU A 23 3.61 1.37 -5.93
C LEU A 23 3.41 0.18 -4.98
N LEU A 24 3.69 0.34 -3.69
CA LEU A 24 3.49 -0.73 -2.69
C LEU A 24 2.12 -0.64 -2.01
N GLY A 25 1.55 0.55 -1.85
CA GLY A 25 0.22 0.69 -1.26
C GLY A 25 -0.89 0.13 -2.15
N PHE A 26 -0.75 0.19 -3.48
CA PHE A 26 -1.74 -0.37 -4.40
C PHE A 26 -1.89 -1.90 -4.27
N PRO A 27 -0.82 -2.71 -4.40
CA PRO A 27 -0.93 -4.17 -4.22
C PRO A 27 -1.36 -4.55 -2.81
N LEU A 28 -0.98 -3.77 -1.78
CA LEU A 28 -1.49 -3.95 -0.42
C LEU A 28 -3.01 -3.75 -0.33
N ALA A 29 -3.54 -2.68 -0.95
CA ALA A 29 -4.97 -2.39 -0.96
C ALA A 29 -5.78 -3.46 -1.71
N VAL A 30 -5.26 -3.91 -2.86
CA VAL A 30 -5.86 -5.02 -3.63
C VAL A 30 -5.83 -6.31 -2.81
N GLY A 31 -4.71 -6.62 -2.16
CA GLY A 31 -4.59 -7.82 -1.34
C GLY A 31 -5.56 -7.82 -0.15
N LEU A 32 -5.67 -6.71 0.58
CA LEU A 32 -6.61 -6.55 1.69
C LEU A 32 -8.08 -6.66 1.24
N SER A 33 -8.40 -6.05 0.10
CA SER A 33 -9.72 -6.16 -0.53
C SER A 33 -10.03 -7.62 -0.92
N GLY A 34 -9.04 -8.36 -1.44
CA GLY A 34 -9.14 -9.79 -1.72
C GLY A 34 -9.36 -10.65 -0.47
N ILE A 35 -8.67 -10.37 0.64
CA ILE A 35 -8.90 -11.08 1.91
C ILE A 35 -10.34 -10.85 2.37
N PHE A 36 -10.81 -9.60 2.29
CA PHE A 36 -12.21 -9.25 2.59
C PHE A 36 -13.21 -10.01 1.71
N ALA A 37 -12.90 -10.17 0.42
CA ALA A 37 -13.75 -10.92 -0.50
C ALA A 37 -13.85 -12.41 -0.14
N TRP A 38 -12.75 -13.03 0.30
CA TRP A 38 -12.70 -14.45 0.66
C TRP A 38 -13.20 -14.76 2.08
N LEU A 39 -13.02 -13.84 3.04
CA LEU A 39 -13.43 -14.03 4.43
C LEU A 39 -14.93 -13.74 4.65
N ALA A 40 -15.58 -13.00 3.74
CA ALA A 40 -16.98 -12.64 3.87
C ALA A 40 -17.91 -13.82 3.49
N PRO A 41 -18.74 -14.34 4.40
CA PRO A 41 -19.61 -15.50 4.13
C PRO A 41 -20.64 -15.21 3.03
N GLY A 42 -20.66 -16.04 1.99
CA GLY A 42 -21.52 -15.92 0.80
C GLY A 42 -20.70 -15.63 -0.46
N ALA A 43 -20.85 -16.47 -1.48
CA ALA A 43 -20.08 -16.37 -2.72
C ALA A 43 -20.13 -14.95 -3.34
N ILE A 44 -19.08 -14.60 -4.08
CA ILE A 44 -18.89 -13.31 -4.80
C ILE A 44 -19.98 -13.11 -5.89
N THR A 45 -20.97 -13.99 -5.98
CA THR A 45 -22.10 -13.98 -6.92
C THR A 45 -23.13 -12.88 -6.64
N HIS A 46 -23.11 -12.23 -5.47
CA HIS A 46 -23.98 -11.08 -5.20
C HIS A 46 -23.32 -9.76 -5.64
N THR A 47 -23.90 -9.08 -6.63
CA THR A 47 -23.43 -7.81 -7.19
C THR A 47 -23.07 -6.75 -6.14
N THR A 48 -23.84 -6.70 -5.04
CA THR A 48 -23.62 -5.77 -3.93
C THR A 48 -22.29 -6.02 -3.22
N LYS A 49 -21.86 -7.27 -3.06
CA LYS A 49 -20.57 -7.60 -2.44
C LYS A 49 -19.40 -7.16 -3.31
N THR A 50 -19.48 -7.43 -4.61
CA THR A 50 -18.42 -7.03 -5.57
C THR A 50 -18.27 -5.52 -5.59
N GLN A 51 -19.38 -4.78 -5.54
CA GLN A 51 -19.34 -3.32 -5.40
C GLN A 51 -18.62 -2.93 -4.10
N VAL A 52 -19.02 -3.45 -2.94
CA VAL A 52 -18.36 -3.11 -1.66
C VAL A 52 -16.85 -3.39 -1.70
N VAL A 53 -16.44 -4.55 -2.25
CA VAL A 53 -15.02 -4.92 -2.42
C VAL A 53 -14.29 -3.97 -3.36
N MET A 54 -14.91 -3.56 -4.48
CA MET A 54 -14.36 -2.55 -5.40
C MET A 54 -14.19 -1.19 -4.70
N TRP A 55 -15.22 -0.73 -3.98
CA TRP A 55 -15.21 0.55 -3.30
C TRP A 55 -14.22 0.58 -2.14
N LEU A 56 -13.88 -0.57 -1.54
CA LEU A 56 -12.89 -0.71 -0.47
C LEU A 56 -11.45 -0.48 -0.94
N ILE A 57 -11.14 -0.72 -2.22
CA ILE A 57 -9.76 -0.58 -2.74
C ILE A 57 -9.28 0.87 -2.60
N THR A 58 -10.10 1.85 -2.98
CA THR A 58 -9.75 3.28 -2.94
C THR A 58 -9.38 3.78 -1.53
N PRO A 59 -10.21 3.62 -0.48
CA PRO A 59 -9.84 4.04 0.86
C PRO A 59 -8.65 3.23 1.41
N LEU A 60 -8.58 1.92 1.13
CA LEU A 60 -7.43 1.10 1.50
C LEU A 60 -6.13 1.54 0.82
N TRP A 61 -6.20 2.18 -0.34
CA TRP A 61 -5.05 2.72 -1.05
C TRP A 61 -4.65 4.12 -0.56
N LEU A 62 -5.62 4.97 -0.23
CA LEU A 62 -5.38 6.33 0.26
C LEU A 62 -4.81 6.39 1.69
N ILE A 63 -5.20 5.46 2.57
CA ILE A 63 -4.65 5.35 3.94
C ILE A 63 -3.11 5.22 3.93
N PRO A 64 -2.51 4.27 3.19
CA PRO A 64 -1.07 4.21 3.04
C PRO A 64 -0.48 5.50 2.44
N LEU A 65 -1.08 6.02 1.36
CA LEU A 65 -0.62 7.29 0.76
C LEU A 65 -0.54 8.45 1.76
N ALA A 66 -1.43 8.50 2.75
CA ALA A 66 -1.34 9.46 3.85
C ALA A 66 -0.27 9.07 4.90
N LEU A 67 -0.23 7.80 5.32
CA LEU A 67 0.69 7.29 6.34
C LEU A 67 2.17 7.44 5.94
N VAL A 68 2.49 7.44 4.64
CA VAL A 68 3.89 7.55 4.19
C VAL A 68 4.56 8.88 4.61
N TYR A 69 3.77 9.94 4.80
CA TYR A 69 4.28 11.24 5.25
C TYR A 69 4.60 11.27 6.75
N PHE A 70 4.12 10.29 7.52
CA PHE A 70 4.51 10.11 8.92
C PHE A 70 5.95 9.59 9.04
N PHE A 71 6.50 8.99 7.98
CA PHE A 71 7.88 8.51 7.96
C PHE A 71 8.84 9.64 7.62
N ARG A 72 9.93 9.72 8.41
CA ARG A 72 10.96 10.75 8.25
C ARG A 72 11.77 10.59 6.94
N SER A 73 11.90 9.38 6.40
CA SER A 73 12.62 9.07 5.14
C SER A 73 11.83 8.11 4.25
N GLY A 74 11.87 8.32 2.93
CA GLY A 74 11.18 7.47 1.93
C GLY A 74 11.74 6.06 1.85
N LEU A 75 13.06 5.88 2.00
CA LEU A 75 13.68 4.55 2.03
C LEU A 75 13.27 3.74 3.27
N ARG A 76 13.09 4.41 4.41
CA ARG A 76 12.60 3.75 5.64
C ARG A 76 11.14 3.34 5.55
N ALA A 77 10.34 4.01 4.71
CA ALA A 77 8.96 3.61 4.45
C ALA A 77 8.86 2.38 3.56
N LEU A 78 9.91 2.07 2.77
CA LEU A 78 9.88 0.96 1.82
C LEU A 78 9.83 -0.42 2.50
N ILE A 79 10.59 -0.58 3.60
CA ILE A 79 10.63 -1.83 4.38
C ILE A 79 9.25 -2.20 4.97
N PRO A 80 8.58 -1.34 5.77
CA PRO A 80 7.28 -1.69 6.33
C PRO A 80 6.21 -1.89 5.26
N TYR A 81 6.25 -1.15 4.16
CA TYR A 81 5.33 -1.34 3.04
C TYR A 81 5.53 -2.66 2.31
N ALA A 82 6.78 -3.02 2.02
CA ALA A 82 7.12 -4.28 1.38
C ALA A 82 6.74 -5.46 2.27
N LEU A 83 7.02 -5.37 3.57
CA LEU A 83 6.60 -6.38 4.55
C LEU A 83 5.08 -6.50 4.63
N ALA A 84 4.35 -5.39 4.74
CA ALA A 84 2.89 -5.41 4.84
C ALA A 84 2.25 -5.97 3.56
N THR A 85 2.77 -5.59 2.39
CA THR A 85 2.33 -6.13 1.09
C THR A 85 2.61 -7.63 1.03
N GLY A 86 3.84 -8.05 1.34
CA GLY A 86 4.23 -9.46 1.34
C GLY A 86 3.39 -10.30 2.30
N LEU A 87 3.13 -9.80 3.51
CA LEU A 87 2.31 -10.47 4.50
C LEU A 87 0.86 -10.65 4.03
N THR A 88 0.31 -9.64 3.35
CA THR A 88 -1.06 -9.68 2.80
C THR A 88 -1.17 -10.74 1.70
N PHE A 89 -0.19 -10.81 0.80
CA PHE A 89 -0.16 -11.86 -0.22
C PHE A 89 0.12 -13.25 0.36
N ALA A 90 0.95 -13.36 1.39
CA ALA A 90 1.15 -14.62 2.11
C ALA A 90 -0.15 -15.09 2.78
N ALA A 91 -0.87 -14.19 3.46
CA ALA A 91 -2.15 -14.49 4.06
C ALA A 91 -3.19 -14.91 3.01
N LEU A 92 -3.27 -14.21 1.88
CA LEU A 92 -4.12 -14.62 0.75
C LEU A 92 -3.78 -16.00 0.23
N TYR A 93 -2.49 -16.30 0.07
CA TYR A 93 -2.04 -17.62 -0.37
C TYR A 93 -2.49 -18.70 0.62
N PHE A 94 -2.29 -18.49 1.92
CA PHE A 94 -2.74 -19.41 2.97
C PHE A 94 -4.25 -19.62 2.94
N ILE A 95 -5.05 -18.55 2.86
CA ILE A 95 -6.51 -18.62 2.78
C ILE A 95 -6.95 -19.44 1.56
N LYS A 96 -6.31 -19.20 0.40
CA LYS A 96 -6.63 -19.93 -0.84
C LYS A 96 -6.20 -21.40 -0.79
N THR A 97 -5.14 -21.74 -0.06
CA THR A 97 -4.68 -23.13 0.07
C THR A 97 -5.40 -23.92 1.16
N ALA A 98 -6.03 -23.23 2.13
CA ALA A 98 -6.72 -23.85 3.25
C ALA A 98 -8.23 -24.05 3.00
N GLY A 99 -8.79 -23.44 1.95
CA GLY A 99 -10.16 -23.65 1.47
C GLY A 99 -10.18 -24.47 0.18
#